data_AF-A0AB36DU89-F1
#
_entry.id   AF-A0AB36DU89-F1
#
_cell.length_a   1.000
_cell.length_b   1.000
_cell.length_c   1.000
_cell.angle_alpha   90.00
_cell.angle_beta   90.00
_cell.angle_gamma   90.00
#
_symmetry.space_group_name_H-M   'P 1'
#
loop_
_entity.id
_entity.type
_entity.pdbx_description
1 polymer ?
#
loop_
_entity_poly.entity_id
_entity_poly.type
_entity_poly.pdbx_seq_one_letter_code
_entity_poly.pdbx_strand_id
1 'polypeptide(L)'
;MKKLLLSLSLMGIAVSVSAADLSPACQKYFEEYEGMLKAMPQAQVDVYKQQYEAAKQQFAALPSAAQDQSCTQALEQLKQSKAAMGIK
;
A
#
# COMPACT_ATOMS: atom_id res chain seq x y z
N MET A 1 -27.28 2.73 -32.06
CA MET A 1 -26.34 3.80 -32.45
C MET A 1 -25.14 3.78 -31.52
N LYS A 2 -23.94 3.63 -32.11
CA LYS A 2 -22.61 3.98 -31.62
C LYS A 2 -22.25 3.74 -30.14
N LYS A 3 -21.59 2.60 -29.91
CA LYS A 3 -20.22 2.53 -29.35
C LYS A 3 -19.96 3.39 -28.09
N LEU A 4 -20.42 2.94 -26.93
CA LEU A 4 -19.72 3.25 -25.68
C LEU A 4 -18.59 2.24 -25.54
N LEU A 5 -17.48 2.60 -26.18
CA LEU A 5 -16.18 2.00 -25.91
C LEU A 5 -15.88 2.28 -24.43
N LEU A 6 -16.10 1.27 -23.59
CA LEU A 6 -15.40 1.11 -22.33
C LEU A 6 -13.93 0.93 -22.68
N SER A 7 -13.28 2.05 -22.99
CA SER A 7 -11.83 2.17 -23.05
C SER A 7 -11.33 2.04 -21.62
N LEU A 8 -11.33 0.82 -21.10
CA LEU A 8 -10.47 0.42 -20.01
C LEU A 8 -9.07 0.40 -20.62
N SER A 9 -8.50 1.58 -20.80
CA SER A 9 -7.08 1.74 -21.05
C SER A 9 -6.38 1.22 -19.81
N LEU A 10 -6.11 -0.09 -19.81
CA LEU A 10 -4.94 -0.63 -19.13
C LEU A 10 -3.77 0.18 -19.69
N MET A 11 -3.38 1.22 -18.96
CA MET A 11 -2.02 1.72 -19.03
C MET A 11 -1.14 0.53 -18.66
N GLY A 12 -0.68 -0.19 -19.67
CA GLY A 12 0.45 -1.09 -19.56
C GLY A 12 1.65 -0.22 -19.23
N ILE A 13 1.84 0.08 -17.95
CA ILE A 13 3.11 0.57 -17.47
C ILE A 13 4.02 -0.65 -17.51
N ALA A 14 4.82 -0.74 -18.58
CA ALA A 14 6.00 -1.58 -18.58
C ALA A 14 6.97 -1.01 -17.54
N VAL A 15 6.76 -1.35 -16.27
CA VAL A 15 7.72 -1.01 -15.21
C VAL A 15 8.76 -2.11 -15.20
N SER A 16 9.90 -1.78 -15.80
CA SER A 16 11.17 -2.42 -15.52
C SER A 16 11.35 -2.50 -14.00
N VAL A 17 11.42 -3.72 -13.48
CA VAL A 17 11.82 -4.03 -12.10
C VAL A 17 13.21 -3.43 -11.88
N SER A 18 13.25 -2.20 -11.38
CA SER A 18 14.32 -1.77 -10.51
C SER A 18 13.83 -2.10 -9.11
N ALA A 19 14.60 -2.89 -8.37
CA ALA A 19 14.43 -3.07 -6.93
C ALA A 19 14.80 -1.74 -6.23
N ALA A 20 14.01 -0.70 -6.52
CA ALA A 20 14.17 0.60 -5.90
C ALA A 20 13.79 0.44 -4.43
N ASP A 21 14.73 0.73 -3.55
CA ASP A 21 14.47 0.91 -2.13
C ASP A 21 13.23 1.79 -1.97
N LEU A 22 12.30 1.30 -1.15
CA LEU A 22 11.08 2.04 -0.83
C LEU A 22 11.46 3.43 -0.32
N SER A 23 10.67 4.43 -0.68
CA SER A 23 10.88 5.77 -0.16
C SER A 23 10.78 5.80 1.38
N PRO A 24 11.38 6.80 2.06
CA PRO A 24 11.34 6.88 3.52
C PRO A 24 9.92 6.89 4.10
N ALA A 25 8.97 7.53 3.40
CA ALA A 25 7.56 7.52 3.79
C ALA A 25 6.94 6.12 3.72
N CYS A 26 7.28 5.35 2.68
CA CYS A 26 6.83 3.95 2.54
C CYS A 26 7.46 3.03 3.59
N GLN A 27 8.76 3.18 3.86
CA GLN A 27 9.42 2.42 4.93
C GLN A 27 8.70 2.63 6.26
N LYS A 28 8.43 3.89 6.63
CA LYS A 28 7.70 4.22 7.85
C LYS A 28 6.28 3.66 7.86
N TYR A 29 5.56 3.74 6.74
CA TYR A 29 4.22 3.16 6.62
C TYR A 29 4.21 1.67 6.90
N PHE A 30 5.10 0.91 6.27
CA PHE A 30 5.15 -0.54 6.44
C PHE A 30 5.62 -0.95 7.83
N GLU A 31 6.58 -0.23 8.43
CA GLU A 31 6.98 -0.45 9.82
C GLU A 31 5.80 -0.23 10.79
N GLU A 32 5.07 0.87 10.61
CA GLU A 32 3.89 1.17 11.42
C GLU A 32 2.78 0.13 11.22
N TYR A 33 2.63 -0.41 10.01
CA TYR A 33 1.66 -1.46 9.68
C TYR A 33 2.06 -2.79 10.33
N GLU A 34 3.34 -3.17 10.29
CA GLU A 34 3.85 -4.36 10.98
C GLU A 34 3.68 -4.25 12.50
N GLY A 35 3.87 -3.06 13.07
CA GLY A 35 3.56 -2.80 14.48
C GLY A 35 2.09 -3.06 14.80
N MET A 36 1.17 -2.63 13.93
CA MET A 36 -0.27 -2.93 14.05
C MET A 36 -0.54 -4.44 13.96
N LEU A 37 0.04 -5.14 12.98
CA LEU A 37 -0.09 -6.59 12.83
C LEU A 37 0.33 -7.33 14.10
N LYS A 38 1.44 -6.93 14.72
CA LYS A 38 1.95 -7.52 15.96
C LYS A 38 1.03 -7.29 17.16
N ALA A 39 0.22 -6.24 17.15
CA ALA A 39 -0.73 -5.92 18.21
C ALA A 39 -2.08 -6.64 18.05
N MET A 40 -2.32 -7.32 16.92
CA MET A 40 -3.58 -8.00 16.62
C MET A 40 -3.53 -9.51 16.90
N PRO A 41 -4.69 -10.16 17.16
CA PRO A 41 -4.78 -11.61 17.23
C PRO A 41 -4.39 -12.27 15.90
N GLN A 42 -3.65 -13.39 15.95
CA GLN A 42 -3.10 -14.06 14.75
C GLN A 42 -4.15 -14.37 13.66
N ALA A 43 -5.37 -14.74 14.06
CA ALA A 43 -6.47 -15.01 13.13
C ALA A 43 -6.84 -13.81 12.23
N GLN A 44 -6.59 -12.58 12.70
CA GLN A 44 -6.79 -11.36 11.91
C GLN A 44 -5.53 -10.98 11.14
N VAL A 45 -4.35 -11.29 11.69
CA VAL A 45 -3.05 -11.00 11.06
C VAL A 45 -2.94 -11.60 9.67
N ASP A 46 -3.39 -12.84 9.46
CA ASP A 46 -3.21 -13.52 8.16
C ASP A 46 -3.93 -12.79 7.02
N VAL A 47 -5.11 -12.22 7.28
CA VAL A 47 -5.88 -11.42 6.31
C VAL A 47 -5.15 -10.12 5.99
N TYR A 48 -4.66 -9.41 7.02
CA TYR A 48 -3.95 -8.15 6.83
C TYR A 48 -2.54 -8.34 6.26
N LYS A 49 -1.89 -9.48 6.52
CA LYS A 49 -0.56 -9.80 6.03
C LYS A 49 -0.55 -10.03 4.52
N GLN A 50 -1.57 -10.69 3.98
CA GLN A 50 -1.72 -10.81 2.52
C GLN A 50 -1.85 -9.44 1.86
N GLN A 51 -2.64 -8.54 2.44
CA GLN A 51 -2.80 -7.18 1.94
C GLN A 51 -1.52 -6.34 2.07
N TYR A 52 -0.78 -6.53 3.16
CA TYR A 52 0.52 -5.89 3.39
C TYR A 52 1.55 -6.27 2.31
N GLU A 53 1.70 -7.55 2.00
CA GLU A 53 2.67 -8.00 0.98
C GLU A 53 2.26 -7.53 -0.42
N ALA A 54 0.96 -7.59 -0.75
CA ALA A 54 0.44 -7.07 -2.01
C ALA A 54 0.69 -5.56 -2.14
N ALA A 55 0.44 -4.80 -1.07
CA ALA A 55 0.73 -3.38 -1.02
C ALA A 55 2.22 -3.13 -1.25
N LYS A 56 3.13 -3.81 -0.55
CA LYS A 56 4.59 -3.64 -0.75
C LYS A 56 5.01 -3.81 -2.19
N GLN A 57 4.50 -4.83 -2.87
CA GLN A 57 4.77 -5.05 -4.29
C GLN A 57 4.22 -3.93 -5.17
N GLN A 58 3.00 -3.47 -4.90
CA GLN A 58 2.39 -2.36 -5.63
C GLN A 58 3.17 -1.05 -5.44
N PHE A 59 3.53 -0.69 -4.21
CA PHE A 59 4.27 0.52 -3.91
C PHE A 59 5.70 0.46 -4.48
N ALA A 60 6.39 -0.68 -4.37
CA ALA A 60 7.72 -0.85 -4.96
C ALA A 60 7.73 -0.70 -6.50
N ALA A 61 6.61 -0.99 -7.16
CA ALA A 61 6.46 -0.78 -8.60
C ALA A 61 6.18 0.69 -8.98
N LEU A 62 5.94 1.59 -8.02
CA LEU A 62 5.70 3.01 -8.29
C LEU A 62 7.03 3.78 -8.40
N PRO A 63 7.09 4.84 -9.22
CA PRO A 63 8.17 5.81 -9.16
C PRO A 63 8.29 6.46 -7.77
N SER A 64 9.49 6.82 -7.34
CA SER A 64 9.76 7.33 -5.98
C SER A 64 8.86 8.51 -5.55
N ALA A 65 8.59 9.48 -6.43
CA ALA A 65 7.67 10.58 -6.12
C ALA A 65 6.21 10.11 -5.88
N ALA A 66 5.77 9.09 -6.62
CA ALA A 66 4.45 8.48 -6.44
C ALA A 66 4.40 7.58 -5.19
N GLN A 67 5.52 6.92 -4.85
CA GLN A 67 5.68 6.19 -3.59
C GLN A 67 5.47 7.12 -2.40
N ASP A 68 6.19 8.26 -2.34
CA ASP A 68 6.11 9.20 -1.22
C ASP A 68 4.69 9.72 -1.00
N GLN A 69 4.03 10.17 -2.07
CA GLN A 69 2.65 10.65 -1.97
C GLN A 69 1.70 9.56 -1.50
N SER A 70 1.78 8.37 -2.11
CA SER A 70 0.85 7.28 -1.84
C SER A 70 1.05 6.71 -0.44
N CYS A 71 2.29 6.56 0.02
CA CYS A 71 2.61 6.10 1.37
C CYS A 71 2.33 7.13 2.45
N THR A 72 2.46 8.42 2.16
CA THR A 72 2.04 9.48 3.10
C THR A 72 0.54 9.40 3.35
N GLN A 73 -0.26 9.25 2.29
CA GLN A 73 -1.70 9.06 2.42
C GLN A 73 -2.04 7.76 3.16
N ALA A 74 -1.37 6.65 2.81
CA ALA A 74 -1.57 5.37 3.47
C ALA A 74 -1.21 5.41 4.97
N LEU A 75 -0.16 6.14 5.36
CA LEU A 75 0.22 6.36 6.75
C LEU A 75 -0.87 7.09 7.53
N GLU A 76 -1.48 8.12 6.93
CA GLU A 76 -2.58 8.85 7.58
C GLU A 76 -3.82 7.98 7.74
N GLN A 77 -4.19 7.21 6.72
CA GLN A 77 -5.27 6.23 6.79
C GLN A 77 -5.00 5.16 7.85
N LEU A 78 -3.76 4.68 7.94
CA LEU A 78 -3.36 3.70 8.95
C LEU A 78 -3.50 4.26 10.36
N LYS A 79 -3.11 5.53 10.60
CA LYS A 79 -3.31 6.18 11.91
C LYS A 79 -4.78 6.27 12.28
N GLN A 80 -5.63 6.64 11.33
CA GLN A 80 -7.08 6.70 11.54
C GLN A 80 -7.65 5.30 11.83
N SER A 81 -7.22 4.28 11.09
CA SER A 81 -7.62 2.89 11.29
C SER A 81 -7.19 2.36 12.66
N LYS A 82 -5.93 2.59 13.06
CA LYS A 82 -5.40 2.26 14.39
C LYS A 82 -6.24 2.90 15.50
N ALA A 83 -6.53 4.20 15.37
CA ALA A 83 -7.37 4.93 16.33
C ALA A 83 -8.79 4.33 16.43
N ALA A 84 -9.40 3.97 15.30
CA ALA A 84 -10.72 3.33 15.27
C ALA A 84 -10.72 1.93 15.90
N MET A 85 -9.61 1.19 15.77
CA MET A 85 -9.43 -0.13 16.39
C MET A 85 -8.95 -0.05 17.85
N GLY A 86 -8.72 1.15 18.39
CA GLY A 86 -8.18 1.33 19.74
C GLY A 86 -6.72 0.89 19.90
N ILE A 87 -6.00 0.71 18.79
CA ILE A 87 -4.58 0.39 18.74
C ILE A 87 -3.83 1.71 18.88
N LYS A 88 -3.07 1.87 19.99
CA LYS A 88 -2.25 3.06 20.26
C LYS A 88 -0.88 2.95 19.62
#